data_AF-A0ABD3VJY6-F1
#
_entry.id   AF-A0ABD3VJY6-F1
#
_cell.length_a   1.000
_cell.length_b   1.000
_cell.length_c   1.000
_cell.angle_alpha   90.00
_cell.angle_beta   90.00
_cell.angle_gamma   90.00
#
_symmetry.space_group_name_H-M   'P 1'
#
loop_
_entity.id
_entity.type
_entity.pdbx_description
1 polymer ?
#
loop_
_entity_poly.entity_id
_entity_poly.type
_entity_poly.pdbx_seq_one_letter_code
_entity_poly.pdbx_strand_id
1 'polypeptide(L)'
;MAHINNSSDEYEGSDIYPDYYISWINSADNSTLNGTHNNSHPHPDLNYDDLYPSQDSYHYSEYYYRLHDFEEKIYIYFWIFLVILTAFGNVIIVAVFVRKSMRTTTNLILLFIAISDSLTGLVTLPTYIHVFTSGYDGWVGLTEGWCEAFMIFKFYISKAFHTVSVWLTFFLGFQRFLFVWFPFTTKSWFTTRRTLIAVAIIPVCAFVIHSYHLNERKSDKRAGYCHWSVEDPCVETCVFLWMTLLLVNILPPILLLVLTMLMIYKLFNRQIRKESFSAEQNRERAQQNKRASIIVVWIAIIFLIPEIPYGIFLLATVIKKHGGIDLLTLRANRLSHVVYEIALLISFHANFWVYIIMNRRFRVELKSMFRDGIIKLLSKRNTVPSTTVSMEMNRSQSQSTKGTDVNEHSTLV
;
A
#
# COMPACT_ATOMS: atom_id res chain seq x y z
N MET A 1 -28.73 21.54 -63.38
CA MET A 1 -29.39 21.84 -62.09
C MET A 1 -29.63 20.50 -61.41
N ALA A 2 -28.62 19.96 -60.74
CA ALA A 2 -28.26 20.21 -59.35
C ALA A 2 -29.22 19.50 -58.38
N HIS A 3 -28.77 18.39 -57.81
CA HIS A 3 -28.83 18.06 -56.37
C HIS A 3 -28.06 16.74 -56.16
N ILE A 4 -26.81 16.85 -55.73
CA ILE A 4 -26.03 15.76 -55.14
C ILE A 4 -25.88 16.14 -53.66
N ASN A 5 -26.49 15.36 -52.78
CA ASN A 5 -26.20 15.38 -51.34
C ASN A 5 -25.01 14.46 -51.09
N ASN A 6 -23.95 15.01 -50.52
CA ASN A 6 -22.84 14.27 -49.93
C ASN A 6 -23.32 13.54 -48.68
N SER A 7 -23.11 12.22 -48.65
CA SER A 7 -22.96 11.44 -47.44
C SER A 7 -21.67 10.64 -47.60
N SER A 8 -20.62 11.08 -46.94
CA SER A 8 -19.36 10.37 -46.80
C SER A 8 -19.01 10.36 -45.32
N ASP A 9 -18.88 9.14 -44.81
CA ASP A 9 -18.49 8.78 -43.45
C ASP A 9 -17.24 9.55 -42.99
N GLU A 10 -17.33 10.20 -41.84
CA GLU A 10 -16.19 10.86 -41.19
C GLU A 10 -15.72 10.03 -40.00
N TYR A 11 -14.47 9.59 -40.11
CA TYR A 11 -13.69 8.83 -39.15
C TYR A 11 -13.46 9.59 -37.83
N GLU A 12 -13.44 8.83 -36.74
CA GLU A 12 -12.95 9.21 -35.42
C GLU A 12 -11.50 9.74 -35.45
N GLY A 13 -11.21 10.73 -34.59
CA GLY A 13 -9.85 10.98 -34.11
C GLY A 13 -9.44 12.45 -34.10
N SER A 14 -9.85 13.20 -33.08
CA SER A 14 -9.19 14.46 -32.73
C SER A 14 -9.21 14.67 -31.22
N ASP A 15 -8.17 14.16 -30.57
CA ASP A 15 -7.73 14.65 -29.27
C ASP A 15 -7.37 16.14 -29.41
N ILE A 16 -8.03 16.95 -28.60
CA ILE A 16 -7.91 18.41 -28.55
C ILE A 16 -6.51 18.77 -28.03
N TYR A 17 -5.71 19.40 -28.88
CA TYR A 17 -4.45 20.06 -28.49
C TYR A 17 -4.76 21.35 -27.72
N PRO A 18 -4.00 21.70 -26.66
CA PRO A 18 -4.12 23.01 -26.02
C PRO A 18 -3.67 24.13 -26.96
N ASP A 19 -4.37 25.27 -26.95
CA ASP A 19 -4.16 26.46 -27.79
C ASP A 19 -2.74 27.06 -27.75
N TYR A 20 -1.88 26.62 -26.82
CA TYR A 20 -0.48 27.03 -26.78
C TYR A 20 0.33 26.50 -27.98
N TYR A 21 -0.08 25.36 -28.58
CA TYR A 21 0.59 24.76 -29.74
C TYR A 21 0.30 25.47 -31.07
N ILE A 22 -0.82 26.18 -31.20
CA ILE A 22 -1.20 26.86 -32.45
C ILE A 22 -0.37 28.14 -32.68
N SER A 23 0.18 28.76 -31.62
CA SER A 23 1.01 29.97 -31.80
C SER A 23 2.39 29.70 -32.42
N TRP A 24 2.94 28.49 -32.26
CA TRP A 24 4.26 28.14 -32.79
C TRP A 24 4.24 27.71 -34.26
N ILE A 25 3.18 27.01 -34.68
CA ILE A 25 3.03 26.55 -36.08
C ILE A 25 2.87 27.76 -37.02
N ASN A 26 2.10 28.77 -36.61
CA ASN A 26 1.87 29.98 -37.42
C ASN A 26 3.10 30.90 -37.55
N SER A 27 4.12 30.72 -36.70
CA SER A 27 5.38 31.47 -36.79
C SER A 27 6.38 30.83 -37.77
N ALA A 28 6.31 29.51 -37.95
CA ALA A 28 7.18 28.77 -38.86
C ALA A 28 6.72 28.88 -40.33
N ASP A 29 5.41 28.91 -40.59
CA ASP A 29 4.83 28.93 -41.95
C ASP A 29 4.91 30.29 -42.66
N ASN A 30 5.24 31.38 -41.95
CA ASN A 30 5.35 32.71 -42.56
C ASN A 30 6.73 33.02 -43.18
N SER A 31 7.64 32.05 -43.25
CA SER A 31 9.01 32.26 -43.76
C SER A 31 9.31 31.64 -45.14
N THR A 32 8.36 30.97 -45.80
CA THR A 32 8.61 30.28 -47.08
C THR A 32 7.60 30.61 -48.17
N LEU A 33 7.48 31.89 -48.56
CA LEU A 33 6.91 32.29 -49.85
C LEU A 33 7.30 33.74 -50.18
N ASN A 34 8.42 33.93 -50.90
CA ASN A 34 8.64 34.98 -51.91
C ASN A 34 10.12 35.08 -52.29
N GLY A 35 10.47 34.87 -53.57
CA GLY A 35 11.78 35.30 -54.09
C GLY A 35 12.29 34.58 -55.33
N THR A 36 12.01 35.15 -56.50
CA THR A 36 12.52 34.80 -57.83
C THR A 36 13.99 35.21 -58.09
N HIS A 37 14.65 34.49 -59.01
CA HIS A 37 15.76 34.86 -59.94
C HIS A 37 17.28 34.76 -59.56
N ASN A 38 17.97 33.94 -60.39
CA ASN A 38 19.30 34.04 -61.05
C ASN A 38 20.69 34.07 -60.32
N ASN A 39 21.51 33.10 -60.75
CA ASN A 39 22.95 33.08 -61.12
C ASN A 39 24.13 33.21 -60.11
N SER A 40 24.98 32.15 -60.15
CA SER A 40 26.47 32.07 -60.19
C SER A 40 27.37 32.35 -58.96
N HIS A 41 28.10 31.29 -58.57
CA HIS A 41 29.48 31.16 -58.02
C HIS A 41 29.66 30.41 -56.65
N PRO A 42 30.81 29.71 -56.43
CA PRO A 42 30.88 28.52 -55.56
C PRO A 42 31.63 28.68 -54.21
N HIS A 43 31.11 28.01 -53.17
CA HIS A 43 31.71 27.56 -51.87
C HIS A 43 32.30 28.62 -50.89
N PRO A 44 32.26 28.43 -49.55
CA PRO A 44 32.47 27.15 -48.84
C PRO A 44 31.45 26.77 -47.76
N ASP A 45 31.14 25.46 -47.74
CA ASP A 45 30.87 24.57 -46.61
C ASP A 45 30.21 25.20 -45.36
N LEU A 46 28.92 25.51 -45.47
CA LEU A 46 28.03 25.45 -44.31
C LEU A 46 27.59 24.00 -44.16
N ASN A 47 28.10 23.37 -43.11
CA ASN A 47 27.77 22.00 -42.76
C ASN A 47 26.25 21.89 -42.55
N TYR A 48 25.58 21.08 -43.37
CA TYR A 48 24.12 20.90 -43.33
C TYR A 48 23.64 20.31 -41.98
N ASP A 49 24.57 19.76 -41.19
CA ASP A 49 24.34 19.22 -39.85
C ASP A 49 24.09 20.29 -38.77
N ASP A 50 24.35 21.58 -39.03
CA ASP A 50 24.11 22.65 -38.04
C ASP A 50 22.68 23.23 -38.08
N LEU A 51 21.87 22.87 -39.09
CA LEU A 51 20.50 23.40 -39.26
C LEU A 51 19.38 22.44 -38.78
N TYR A 52 19.74 21.19 -38.46
CA TYR A 52 18.84 20.22 -37.87
C TYR A 52 19.51 19.66 -36.61
N PRO A 53 19.07 20.06 -35.40
CA PRO A 53 19.54 19.38 -34.20
C PRO A 53 19.15 17.90 -34.34
N SER A 54 20.13 17.02 -34.18
CA SER A 54 19.95 15.57 -34.11
C SER A 54 18.72 15.23 -33.26
N GLN A 55 17.88 14.32 -33.77
CA GLN A 55 16.58 13.93 -33.23
C GLN A 55 16.60 13.25 -31.83
N ASP A 56 17.75 13.28 -31.15
CA ASP A 56 18.02 12.59 -29.88
C ASP A 56 18.08 13.51 -28.64
N SER A 57 17.74 14.80 -28.74
CA SER A 57 17.97 15.71 -27.61
C SER A 57 16.94 16.83 -27.40
N TYR A 58 15.64 16.57 -27.57
CA TYR A 58 14.62 17.42 -26.94
C TYR A 58 14.52 17.05 -25.45
N HIS A 59 15.32 17.70 -24.63
CA HIS A 59 15.18 17.61 -23.17
C HIS A 59 13.98 18.47 -22.76
N TYR A 60 12.79 17.85 -22.63
CA TYR A 60 11.64 18.54 -22.05
C TYR A 60 11.99 18.96 -20.60
N SER A 61 11.79 20.24 -20.29
CA SER A 61 11.94 20.76 -18.92
C SER A 61 10.83 20.24 -18.00
N GLU A 62 9.66 19.95 -18.56
CA GLU A 62 8.48 19.45 -17.87
C GLU A 62 7.81 18.32 -18.67
N TYR A 63 7.34 17.30 -17.97
CA TYR A 63 6.58 16.16 -18.48
C TYR A 63 5.13 16.23 -17.99
N TYR A 64 4.18 16.01 -18.87
CA TYR A 64 2.76 16.22 -18.56
C TYR A 64 2.06 14.92 -18.16
N TYR A 65 1.41 14.91 -17.00
CA TYR A 65 0.48 13.85 -16.59
C TYR A 65 -0.97 14.29 -16.84
N ARG A 66 -1.75 13.47 -17.54
CA ARG A 66 -3.18 13.73 -17.79
C ARG A 66 -3.99 13.46 -16.52
N LEU A 67 -4.73 14.47 -16.06
CA LEU A 67 -5.67 14.37 -14.94
C LEU A 67 -7.09 14.31 -15.48
N HIS A 68 -7.89 13.43 -14.89
CA HIS A 68 -9.33 13.52 -14.99
C HIS A 68 -9.92 14.19 -13.74
N ASP A 69 -10.99 14.97 -13.90
CA ASP A 69 -11.66 15.71 -12.81
C ASP A 69 -12.01 14.85 -11.58
N PHE A 70 -12.33 13.57 -11.81
CA PHE A 70 -12.65 12.65 -10.72
C PHE A 70 -11.39 12.25 -9.93
N GLU A 71 -10.24 12.13 -10.58
CA GLU A 71 -8.98 11.75 -9.92
C GLU A 71 -8.52 12.85 -8.98
N GLU A 72 -8.54 14.10 -9.44
CA GLU A 72 -8.16 15.26 -8.62
C GLU A 72 -8.97 15.30 -7.32
N LYS A 73 -10.30 15.32 -7.42
CA LYS A 73 -11.20 15.42 -6.26
C LYS A 73 -11.06 14.21 -5.34
N ILE A 74 -10.97 13.01 -5.90
CA ILE A 74 -10.87 11.79 -5.10
C ILE A 74 -9.51 11.71 -4.39
N TYR A 75 -8.41 11.95 -5.11
CA TYR A 75 -7.07 11.78 -4.54
C TYR A 75 -6.69 12.89 -3.56
N ILE A 76 -7.15 14.12 -3.73
CA ILE A 76 -6.86 15.21 -2.78
C ILE A 76 -7.67 15.05 -1.49
N TYR A 77 -8.98 14.81 -1.59
CA TYR A 77 -9.83 14.85 -0.41
C TYR A 77 -10.03 13.46 0.21
N PHE A 78 -10.49 12.50 -0.59
CA PHE A 78 -10.97 11.23 -0.05
C PHE A 78 -9.83 10.23 0.20
N TRP A 79 -8.89 10.11 -0.73
CA TRP A 79 -7.74 9.22 -0.60
C TRP A 79 -6.87 9.59 0.60
N ILE A 80 -6.46 10.86 0.73
CA ILE A 80 -5.63 11.31 1.85
C ILE A 80 -6.32 11.03 3.19
N PHE A 81 -7.60 11.36 3.30
CA PHE A 81 -8.39 11.07 4.49
C PHE A 81 -8.38 9.56 4.82
N LEU A 82 -8.66 8.70 3.84
CA LEU A 82 -8.67 7.25 4.02
C LEU A 82 -7.31 6.69 4.41
N VAL A 83 -6.22 7.17 3.80
CA VAL A 83 -4.85 6.75 4.14
C VAL A 83 -4.54 7.09 5.60
N ILE A 84 -4.83 8.33 6.03
CA ILE A 84 -4.60 8.76 7.42
C ILE A 84 -5.44 7.95 8.40
N LEU A 85 -6.72 7.76 8.09
CA LEU A 85 -7.65 6.98 8.91
C LEU A 85 -7.21 5.51 9.04
N THR A 86 -6.76 4.91 7.93
CA THR A 86 -6.24 3.54 7.89
C THR A 86 -4.95 3.42 8.69
N ALA A 87 -4.00 4.34 8.48
CA ALA A 87 -2.75 4.40 9.23
C ALA A 87 -2.99 4.53 10.73
N PHE A 88 -3.91 5.41 11.14
CA PHE A 88 -4.26 5.58 12.55
C PHE A 88 -4.82 4.28 13.17
N GLY A 89 -5.79 3.64 12.50
CA GLY A 89 -6.35 2.36 12.96
C GLY A 89 -5.30 1.26 13.07
N ASN A 90 -4.43 1.16 12.07
CA ASN A 90 -3.36 0.16 12.04
C ASN A 90 -2.25 0.43 13.07
N VAL A 91 -1.93 1.69 13.36
CA VAL A 91 -1.02 2.05 14.48
C VAL A 91 -1.58 1.55 15.81
N ILE A 92 -2.88 1.69 16.04
CA ILE A 92 -3.52 1.14 17.24
C ILE A 92 -3.41 -0.40 17.24
N ILE A 93 -3.65 -1.06 16.10
CA ILE A 93 -3.52 -2.51 15.98
C ILE A 93 -2.11 -2.98 16.35
N VAL A 94 -1.09 -2.36 15.75
CA VAL A 94 0.32 -2.65 16.02
C VAL A 94 0.63 -2.43 17.50
N ALA A 95 0.24 -1.27 18.05
CA ALA A 95 0.53 -0.93 19.44
C ALA A 95 -0.08 -1.92 20.44
N VAL A 96 -1.28 -2.45 20.17
CA VAL A 96 -1.91 -3.50 20.98
C VAL A 96 -1.18 -4.84 20.83
N PHE A 97 -0.85 -5.27 19.60
CA PHE A 97 -0.23 -6.57 19.35
C PHE A 97 1.24 -6.67 19.80
N VAL A 98 1.96 -5.56 19.92
CA VAL A 98 3.32 -5.53 20.47
C VAL A 98 3.36 -5.87 21.98
N ARG A 99 2.26 -5.66 22.72
CA ARG A 99 2.21 -5.92 24.16
C ARG A 99 2.52 -7.37 24.50
N LYS A 100 3.25 -7.58 25.59
CA LYS A 100 3.73 -8.90 26.04
C LYS A 100 2.60 -9.94 26.15
N SER A 101 1.43 -9.54 26.64
CA SER A 101 0.25 -10.41 26.79
C SER A 101 -0.38 -10.86 25.45
N MET A 102 -0.10 -10.13 24.36
CA MET A 102 -0.62 -10.40 23.02
C MET A 102 0.38 -11.14 22.13
N ARG A 103 1.58 -11.45 22.60
CA ARG A 103 2.61 -12.10 21.77
C ARG A 103 2.21 -13.53 21.42
N THR A 104 1.85 -13.73 20.15
CA THR A 104 1.60 -15.03 19.53
C THR A 104 2.10 -14.98 18.09
N THR A 105 2.38 -16.13 17.47
CA THR A 105 2.79 -16.17 16.06
C THR A 105 1.74 -15.60 15.13
N THR A 106 0.45 -15.79 15.43
CA THR A 106 -0.60 -15.14 14.64
C THR A 106 -0.59 -13.62 14.82
N ASN A 107 -0.54 -13.11 16.05
CA ASN A 107 -0.57 -11.66 16.25
C ASN A 107 0.68 -10.98 15.66
N LEU A 108 1.81 -11.71 15.56
CA LEU A 108 2.97 -11.26 14.81
C LEU A 108 2.67 -11.09 13.31
N ILE A 109 2.00 -12.07 12.68
CA ILE A 109 1.59 -11.95 11.27
C ILE A 109 0.60 -10.79 11.10
N LEU A 110 -0.42 -10.68 11.97
CA LEU A 110 -1.41 -9.59 11.95
C LEU A 110 -0.76 -8.21 12.10
N LEU A 111 0.29 -8.11 12.90
CA LEU A 111 1.08 -6.89 13.07
C LEU A 111 1.77 -6.50 11.76
N PHE A 112 2.42 -7.44 11.07
CA PHE A 112 3.07 -7.15 9.79
C PHE A 112 2.07 -6.84 8.67
N ILE A 113 0.87 -7.46 8.67
CA ILE A 113 -0.24 -7.07 7.78
C ILE A 113 -0.61 -5.61 8.01
N ALA A 114 -0.81 -5.20 9.27
CA ALA A 114 -1.17 -3.81 9.58
C ALA A 114 -0.08 -2.81 9.15
N ILE A 115 1.20 -3.18 9.27
CA ILE A 115 2.33 -2.36 8.78
C ILE A 115 2.28 -2.25 7.25
N SER A 116 2.15 -3.35 6.52
CA SER A 116 2.09 -3.33 5.05
C SER A 116 0.86 -2.59 4.53
N ASP A 117 -0.29 -2.75 5.17
CA ASP A 117 -1.53 -2.04 4.82
C ASP A 117 -1.36 -0.52 4.97
N SER A 118 -0.71 -0.07 6.05
CA SER A 118 -0.42 1.36 6.24
C SER A 118 0.58 1.88 5.21
N LEU A 119 1.65 1.14 4.95
CA LEU A 119 2.69 1.56 4.01
C LEU A 119 2.19 1.57 2.56
N THR A 120 1.21 0.75 2.20
CA THR A 120 0.58 0.78 0.87
C THR A 120 0.07 2.18 0.50
N GLY A 121 -0.57 2.88 1.45
CA GLY A 121 -1.08 4.24 1.24
C GLY A 121 -0.10 5.35 1.63
N LEU A 122 0.59 5.22 2.76
CA LEU A 122 1.42 6.31 3.31
C LEU A 122 2.56 6.73 2.38
N VAL A 123 3.18 5.78 1.70
CA VAL A 123 4.32 6.05 0.82
C VAL A 123 3.93 6.87 -0.41
N THR A 124 2.66 6.84 -0.84
CA THR A 124 2.20 7.58 -2.02
C THR A 124 1.82 9.02 -1.71
N LEU A 125 1.58 9.37 -0.43
CA LEU A 125 1.08 10.69 -0.06
C LEU A 125 1.93 11.86 -0.58
N PRO A 126 3.27 11.88 -0.45
CA PRO A 126 4.06 13.04 -0.89
C PRO A 126 3.90 13.31 -2.39
N THR A 127 3.97 12.26 -3.21
CA THR A 127 3.87 12.40 -4.67
C THR A 127 2.43 12.65 -5.12
N TYR A 128 1.44 12.04 -4.47
CA TYR A 128 0.02 12.29 -4.77
C TYR A 128 -0.37 13.73 -4.43
N ILE A 129 0.06 14.25 -3.28
CA ILE A 129 -0.22 15.66 -2.93
C ILE A 129 0.36 16.58 -3.99
N HIS A 130 1.64 16.40 -4.36
CA HIS A 130 2.27 17.24 -5.37
C HIS A 130 1.54 17.16 -6.72
N VAL A 131 1.35 15.94 -7.24
CA VAL A 131 0.76 15.73 -8.57
C VAL A 131 -0.68 16.22 -8.63
N PHE A 132 -1.52 15.87 -7.65
CA PHE A 132 -2.94 16.19 -7.76
C PHE A 132 -3.28 17.63 -7.34
N THR A 133 -2.44 18.34 -6.58
CA THR A 133 -2.69 19.76 -6.23
C THR A 133 -2.16 20.78 -7.24
N SER A 134 -1.22 20.36 -8.11
CA SER A 134 -0.60 21.22 -9.12
C SER A 134 -1.31 21.18 -10.48
N GLY A 135 -2.55 20.68 -10.53
CA GLY A 135 -3.33 20.55 -11.77
C GLY A 135 -3.81 21.87 -12.32
N TYR A 136 -3.65 22.05 -13.63
CA TYR A 136 -4.24 23.14 -14.39
C TYR A 136 -4.81 22.61 -15.71
N ASP A 137 -6.09 22.89 -15.97
CA ASP A 137 -6.78 22.54 -17.23
C ASP A 137 -6.66 21.04 -17.62
N GLY A 138 -6.77 20.13 -16.64
CA GLY A 138 -6.71 18.69 -16.87
C GLY A 138 -5.30 18.12 -17.04
N TRP A 139 -4.25 18.91 -16.81
CA TRP A 139 -2.86 18.48 -16.92
C TRP A 139 -2.01 18.96 -15.73
N VAL A 140 -0.91 18.25 -15.46
CA VAL A 140 0.11 18.65 -14.48
C VAL A 140 1.48 18.52 -15.13
N GLY A 141 2.25 19.62 -15.14
CA GLY A 141 3.66 19.62 -15.51
C GLY A 141 4.52 19.13 -14.35
N LEU A 142 5.37 18.13 -14.60
CA LEU A 142 6.26 17.52 -13.63
C LEU A 142 7.70 17.51 -14.17
N THR A 143 8.68 17.88 -13.34
CA THR A 143 10.09 17.60 -13.69
C THR A 143 10.33 16.09 -13.84
N GLU A 144 11.38 15.69 -14.55
CA GLU A 144 11.76 14.26 -14.72
C GLU A 144 11.80 13.53 -13.37
N GLY A 145 12.45 14.11 -12.37
CA GLY A 145 12.55 13.51 -11.03
C GLY A 145 11.21 13.36 -10.30
N TRP A 146 10.30 14.32 -10.44
CA TRP A 146 8.95 14.22 -9.85
C TRP A 146 8.07 13.19 -10.57
N CYS A 147 8.19 13.10 -11.90
CA CYS A 147 7.50 12.07 -12.67
C CYS A 147 7.98 10.66 -12.27
N GLU A 148 9.30 10.45 -12.22
CA GLU A 148 9.88 9.18 -11.80
C GLU A 148 9.49 8.83 -10.36
N ALA A 149 9.59 9.78 -9.43
CA ALA A 149 9.18 9.58 -8.05
C ALA A 149 7.70 9.17 -7.97
N PHE A 150 6.79 9.90 -8.62
CA PHE A 150 5.38 9.56 -8.62
C PHE A 150 5.12 8.13 -9.10
N MET A 151 5.76 7.73 -10.19
CA MET A 151 5.60 6.40 -10.78
C MET A 151 6.21 5.29 -9.92
N ILE A 152 7.40 5.52 -9.33
CA ILE A 152 8.05 4.57 -8.43
C ILE A 152 7.24 4.39 -7.15
N PHE A 153 6.81 5.48 -6.50
CA PHE A 153 6.01 5.37 -5.28
C PHE A 153 4.65 4.69 -5.55
N LYS A 154 4.00 5.00 -6.68
CA LYS A 154 2.70 4.43 -7.07
C LYS A 154 2.78 2.96 -7.50
N PHE A 155 3.65 2.64 -8.45
CA PHE A 155 3.67 1.33 -9.12
C PHE A 155 4.71 0.36 -8.58
N TYR A 156 5.77 0.84 -7.92
CA TYR A 156 6.76 -0.03 -7.29
C TYR A 156 6.52 -0.18 -5.78
N ILE A 157 6.74 0.89 -5.02
CA ILE A 157 6.80 0.81 -3.55
C ILE A 157 5.43 0.47 -2.96
N SER A 158 4.37 1.20 -3.35
CA SER A 158 3.01 0.96 -2.88
C SER A 158 2.50 -0.44 -3.25
N LYS A 159 2.68 -0.86 -4.52
CA LYS A 159 2.28 -2.20 -5.00
C LYS A 159 3.06 -3.34 -4.35
N ALA A 160 4.33 -3.14 -4.03
CA ALA A 160 5.11 -4.10 -3.27
C ALA A 160 4.53 -4.29 -1.86
N PHE A 161 4.23 -3.20 -1.12
CA PHE A 161 3.60 -3.31 0.19
C PHE A 161 2.20 -3.94 0.14
N HIS A 162 1.41 -3.62 -0.88
CA HIS A 162 0.14 -4.29 -1.12
C HIS A 162 0.33 -5.81 -1.29
N THR A 163 1.30 -6.21 -2.11
CA THR A 163 1.64 -7.63 -2.34
C THR A 163 2.11 -8.33 -1.06
N VAL A 164 2.85 -7.62 -0.19
CA VAL A 164 3.18 -8.13 1.15
C VAL A 164 1.92 -8.43 1.95
N SER A 165 0.95 -7.51 1.97
CA SER A 165 -0.31 -7.71 2.67
C SER A 165 -1.09 -8.92 2.12
N VAL A 166 -1.16 -9.06 0.79
CA VAL A 166 -1.80 -10.21 0.11
C VAL A 166 -1.20 -11.53 0.59
N TRP A 167 0.12 -11.68 0.50
CA TRP A 167 0.80 -12.94 0.85
C TRP A 167 0.81 -13.21 2.36
N LEU A 168 0.89 -12.18 3.20
CA LEU A 168 0.76 -12.34 4.65
C LEU A 168 -0.66 -12.75 5.07
N THR A 169 -1.69 -12.22 4.40
CA THR A 169 -3.09 -12.59 4.63
C THR A 169 -3.35 -14.03 4.20
N PHE A 170 -2.81 -14.45 3.06
CA PHE A 170 -2.81 -15.87 2.68
C PHE A 170 -2.08 -16.73 3.72
N PHE A 171 -0.87 -16.36 4.13
CA PHE A 171 -0.08 -17.12 5.11
C PHE A 171 -0.80 -17.26 6.45
N LEU A 172 -1.47 -16.20 6.90
CA LEU A 172 -2.35 -16.21 8.06
C LEU A 172 -3.51 -17.20 7.88
N GLY A 173 -4.20 -17.15 6.73
CA GLY A 173 -5.29 -18.06 6.39
C GLY A 173 -4.84 -19.52 6.41
N PHE A 174 -3.68 -19.81 5.82
CA PHE A 174 -3.07 -21.14 5.81
C PHE A 174 -2.70 -21.61 7.22
N GLN A 175 -2.08 -20.76 8.05
CA GLN A 175 -1.81 -21.06 9.45
C GLN A 175 -3.09 -21.41 10.20
N ARG A 176 -4.16 -20.63 10.01
CA ARG A 176 -5.45 -20.87 10.68
C ARG A 176 -6.13 -22.15 10.21
N PHE A 177 -6.12 -22.42 8.91
CA PHE A 177 -6.61 -23.67 8.35
C PHE A 177 -5.95 -24.87 9.04
N LEU A 178 -4.62 -24.85 9.14
CA LEU A 178 -3.88 -25.92 9.80
C LEU A 178 -4.22 -26.05 11.29
N PHE A 179 -4.32 -24.94 12.04
CA PHE A 179 -4.75 -25.00 13.45
C PHE A 179 -6.17 -25.55 13.66
N VAL A 180 -7.07 -25.37 12.68
CA VAL A 180 -8.44 -25.88 12.76
C VAL A 180 -8.52 -27.36 12.39
N TRP A 181 -7.81 -27.77 11.33
CA TRP A 181 -7.86 -29.13 10.79
C TRP A 181 -6.94 -30.11 11.52
N PHE A 182 -5.75 -29.66 11.94
CA PHE A 182 -4.71 -30.49 12.57
C PHE A 182 -4.27 -29.90 13.92
N PRO A 183 -5.16 -29.78 14.91
CA PRO A 183 -4.90 -29.02 16.15
C PRO A 183 -3.76 -29.58 17.04
N PHE A 184 -3.41 -30.86 16.90
CA PHE A 184 -2.39 -31.51 17.73
C PHE A 184 -0.97 -31.42 17.13
N THR A 185 -0.84 -31.41 15.80
CA THR A 185 0.46 -31.44 15.11
C THR A 185 1.02 -30.05 14.83
N THR A 186 0.17 -29.03 14.78
CA THR A 186 0.51 -27.75 14.14
C THR A 186 1.24 -26.74 15.01
N LYS A 187 1.25 -26.93 16.34
CA LYS A 187 2.01 -26.07 17.25
C LYS A 187 3.52 -26.12 17.02
N SER A 188 4.06 -27.28 16.62
CA SER A 188 5.49 -27.41 16.33
C SER A 188 5.87 -26.82 14.96
N TRP A 189 4.90 -26.65 14.06
CA TRP A 189 5.14 -26.14 12.71
C TRP A 189 5.31 -24.63 12.69
N PHE A 190 4.47 -23.91 13.45
CA PHE A 190 4.46 -22.44 13.52
C PHE A 190 5.10 -21.92 14.80
N THR A 191 6.42 -22.03 14.90
CA THR A 191 7.20 -21.36 15.96
C THR A 191 7.44 -19.90 15.64
N THR A 192 7.76 -19.08 16.65
CA THR A 192 8.09 -17.65 16.46
C THR A 192 9.23 -17.46 15.48
N ARG A 193 10.30 -18.25 15.57
CA ARG A 193 11.45 -18.18 14.66
C ARG A 193 11.04 -18.44 13.21
N ARG A 194 10.27 -19.49 12.95
CA ARG A 194 9.80 -19.83 11.58
C ARG A 194 8.85 -18.76 11.04
N THR A 195 8.00 -18.21 11.91
CA THR A 195 7.10 -17.10 11.54
C THR A 195 7.89 -15.85 11.18
N LEU A 196 8.93 -15.51 11.95
CA LEU A 196 9.82 -14.38 11.68
C LEU A 196 10.56 -14.52 10.34
N ILE A 197 11.00 -15.73 10.00
CA ILE A 197 11.61 -16.01 8.70
C ILE A 197 10.60 -15.76 7.57
N ALA A 198 9.37 -16.26 7.70
CA ALA A 198 8.33 -16.05 6.68
C ALA A 198 8.01 -14.57 6.46
N VAL A 199 7.82 -13.80 7.54
CA VAL A 199 7.53 -12.34 7.43
C VAL A 199 8.73 -11.52 6.98
N ALA A 200 9.95 -12.07 6.97
CA ALA A 200 11.12 -11.44 6.38
C ALA A 200 11.28 -11.77 4.89
N ILE A 201 10.98 -13.01 4.47
CA ILE A 201 11.10 -13.45 3.07
C ILE A 201 10.00 -12.85 2.20
N ILE A 202 8.75 -12.82 2.69
CA ILE A 202 7.60 -12.33 1.90
C ILE A 202 7.83 -10.92 1.36
N PRO A 203 8.27 -9.92 2.15
CA PRO A 203 8.66 -8.61 1.63
C PRO A 203 9.72 -8.66 0.55
N VAL A 204 10.79 -9.42 0.73
CA VAL A 204 11.87 -9.53 -0.27
C VAL A 204 11.31 -10.02 -1.60
N CYS A 205 10.52 -11.09 -1.59
CA CYS A 205 9.88 -11.62 -2.81
C CYS A 205 8.92 -10.60 -3.44
N ALA A 206 8.12 -9.88 -2.65
CA ALA A 206 7.20 -8.86 -3.15
C ALA A 206 7.93 -7.72 -3.87
N PHE A 207 9.01 -7.19 -3.29
CA PHE A 207 9.81 -6.14 -3.94
C PHE A 207 10.51 -6.65 -5.21
N VAL A 208 10.95 -7.90 -5.24
CA VAL A 208 11.52 -8.51 -6.46
C VAL A 208 10.48 -8.63 -7.57
N ILE A 209 9.24 -9.03 -7.27
CA ILE A 209 8.17 -9.12 -8.28
C ILE A 209 7.92 -7.76 -8.96
N HIS A 210 7.98 -6.67 -8.21
CA HIS A 210 7.72 -5.32 -8.73
C HIS A 210 8.96 -4.59 -9.25
N SER A 211 10.15 -5.21 -9.20
CA SER A 211 11.42 -4.54 -9.55
C SER A 211 11.49 -4.09 -11.01
N TYR A 212 10.66 -4.66 -11.88
CA TYR A 212 10.48 -4.20 -13.26
C TYR A 212 10.24 -2.68 -13.36
N HIS A 213 9.49 -2.11 -12.42
CA HIS A 213 9.23 -0.67 -12.39
C HIS A 213 10.46 0.21 -12.10
N LEU A 214 11.60 -0.37 -11.70
CA LEU A 214 12.86 0.36 -11.49
C LEU A 214 13.70 0.54 -12.76
N ASN A 215 13.56 -0.37 -13.73
CA ASN A 215 14.47 -0.45 -14.86
C ASN A 215 14.04 0.41 -16.05
N GLU A 216 12.76 0.79 -16.09
CA GLU A 216 12.21 1.58 -17.18
C GLU A 216 12.06 3.04 -16.79
N ARG A 217 12.53 3.94 -17.67
CA ARG A 217 12.24 5.36 -17.57
C ARG A 217 10.74 5.57 -17.71
N LYS A 218 10.18 6.38 -16.80
CA LYS A 218 8.73 6.65 -16.75
C LYS A 218 8.35 7.99 -17.36
N SER A 219 9.36 8.69 -17.88
CA SER A 219 9.29 9.90 -18.69
C SER A 219 9.47 9.53 -20.16
N ASP A 220 8.44 9.74 -20.98
CA ASP A 220 8.60 9.59 -22.43
C ASP A 220 9.30 10.83 -23.00
N LYS A 221 10.59 10.70 -23.30
CA LYS A 221 11.41 11.78 -23.85
C LYS A 221 10.97 12.21 -25.25
N ARG A 222 10.25 11.37 -25.98
CA ARG A 222 9.80 11.66 -27.36
C ARG A 222 8.50 12.46 -27.38
N ALA A 223 7.66 12.32 -26.35
CA ALA A 223 6.32 12.89 -26.32
C ALA A 223 6.07 13.87 -25.16
N GLY A 224 7.02 14.03 -24.23
CA GLY A 224 6.88 14.95 -23.10
C GLY A 224 5.79 14.54 -22.11
N TYR A 225 5.41 13.26 -22.07
CA TYR A 225 4.39 12.75 -21.15
C TYR A 225 5.01 12.03 -19.95
N CYS A 226 4.39 12.24 -18.79
CA CYS A 226 4.64 11.47 -17.59
C CYS A 226 3.60 10.35 -17.52
N HIS A 227 3.89 9.18 -18.08
CA HIS A 227 3.01 8.02 -17.94
C HIS A 227 3.81 6.72 -17.98
N TRP A 228 3.24 5.67 -17.39
CA TRP A 228 3.70 4.33 -17.70
C TRP A 228 2.96 3.82 -18.93
N SER A 229 3.70 3.55 -20.01
CA SER A 229 3.21 2.88 -21.21
C SER A 229 3.68 1.43 -21.24
N VAL A 230 2.90 0.61 -21.94
CA VAL A 230 3.30 -0.76 -22.27
C VAL A 230 4.04 -0.69 -23.60
N GLU A 231 5.29 -1.16 -23.63
CA GLU A 231 6.09 -1.18 -24.87
C GLU A 231 5.45 -2.11 -25.92
N ASP A 232 5.72 -1.83 -27.20
CA ASP A 232 5.35 -2.69 -28.33
C ASP A 232 6.60 -2.98 -29.18
N PRO A 233 7.09 -4.24 -29.23
CA PRO A 233 6.52 -5.45 -28.63
C PRO A 233 6.73 -5.54 -27.11
N CYS A 234 5.69 -5.96 -26.38
CA CYS A 234 5.63 -5.89 -24.92
C CYS A 234 6.40 -6.99 -24.14
N VAL A 235 7.50 -7.57 -24.64
CA VAL A 235 8.05 -8.82 -24.09
C VAL A 235 8.26 -8.77 -22.57
N GLU A 236 9.01 -7.79 -22.07
CA GLU A 236 9.27 -7.66 -20.62
C GLU A 236 8.01 -7.23 -19.86
N THR A 237 7.29 -6.24 -20.38
CA THR A 237 6.05 -5.74 -19.77
C THR A 237 4.99 -6.83 -19.63
N CYS A 238 4.82 -7.66 -20.64
CA CYS A 238 3.85 -8.73 -20.68
C CYS A 238 4.23 -9.85 -19.72
N VAL A 239 5.53 -10.21 -19.61
CA VAL A 239 5.98 -11.12 -18.54
C VAL A 239 5.64 -10.55 -17.17
N PHE A 240 5.95 -9.27 -16.91
CA PHE A 240 5.61 -8.62 -15.65
C PHE A 240 4.09 -8.61 -15.37
N LEU A 241 3.27 -8.29 -16.37
CA LEU A 241 1.81 -8.28 -16.25
C LEU A 241 1.25 -9.67 -15.92
N TRP A 242 1.71 -10.72 -16.61
CA TRP A 242 1.32 -12.10 -16.32
C TRP A 242 1.78 -12.55 -14.93
N MET A 243 3.01 -12.23 -14.54
CA MET A 243 3.54 -12.56 -13.22
C MET A 243 2.74 -11.88 -12.10
N THR A 244 2.42 -10.60 -12.27
CA THR A 244 1.59 -9.84 -11.30
C THR A 244 0.18 -10.42 -11.24
N LEU A 245 -0.45 -10.64 -12.39
CA LEU A 245 -1.78 -11.23 -12.49
C LEU A 245 -1.85 -12.59 -11.78
N LEU A 246 -0.90 -13.49 -12.06
CA LEU A 246 -0.88 -14.83 -11.50
C LEU A 246 -0.51 -14.83 -10.02
N LEU A 247 0.59 -14.18 -9.63
CA LEU A 247 1.15 -14.29 -8.28
C LEU A 247 0.53 -13.33 -7.26
N VAL A 248 -0.20 -12.30 -7.69
CA VAL A 248 -0.82 -11.32 -6.80
C VAL A 248 -2.33 -11.38 -6.88
N ASN A 249 -2.90 -11.34 -8.08
CA ASN A 249 -4.34 -11.14 -8.27
C ASN A 249 -5.16 -12.43 -8.44
N ILE A 250 -4.53 -13.56 -8.77
CA ILE A 250 -5.20 -14.85 -8.96
C ILE A 250 -4.82 -15.85 -7.87
N LEU A 251 -3.53 -16.22 -7.77
CA LEU A 251 -3.10 -17.34 -6.94
C LEU A 251 -3.40 -17.13 -5.45
N PRO A 252 -2.94 -16.05 -4.77
CA PRO A 252 -3.23 -15.88 -3.34
C PRO A 252 -4.72 -15.70 -3.03
N PRO A 253 -5.50 -14.88 -3.77
CA PRO A 253 -6.94 -14.75 -3.52
C PRO A 253 -7.71 -16.06 -3.68
N ILE A 254 -7.43 -16.87 -4.72
CA ILE A 254 -8.09 -18.17 -4.91
C ILE A 254 -7.71 -19.13 -3.79
N LEU A 255 -6.42 -19.23 -3.44
CA LEU A 255 -5.99 -20.08 -2.33
C LEU A 255 -6.62 -19.63 -1.01
N LEU A 256 -6.66 -18.33 -0.73
CA LEU A 256 -7.30 -17.78 0.47
C LEU A 256 -8.80 -18.06 0.49
N LEU A 257 -9.50 -17.93 -0.64
CA LEU A 257 -10.91 -18.27 -0.79
C LEU A 257 -11.15 -19.75 -0.46
N VAL A 258 -10.40 -20.66 -1.08
CA VAL A 258 -10.51 -22.11 -0.84
C VAL A 258 -10.25 -22.44 0.63
N LEU A 259 -9.16 -21.93 1.21
CA LEU A 259 -8.84 -22.14 2.63
C LEU A 259 -9.92 -21.60 3.56
N THR A 260 -10.49 -20.44 3.23
CA THR A 260 -11.58 -19.83 4.01
C THR A 260 -12.84 -20.70 3.94
N MET A 261 -13.21 -21.21 2.77
CA MET A 261 -14.35 -22.12 2.60
C MET A 261 -14.16 -23.43 3.38
N LEU A 262 -12.97 -24.04 3.31
CA LEU A 262 -12.64 -25.24 4.08
C LEU A 262 -12.65 -25.00 5.60
N MET A 263 -12.19 -23.83 6.03
CA MET A 263 -12.23 -23.42 7.44
C MET A 263 -13.67 -23.25 7.91
N ILE A 264 -14.52 -22.56 7.14
CA ILE A 264 -15.95 -22.40 7.42
C ILE A 264 -16.64 -23.77 7.55
N TYR A 265 -16.47 -24.64 6.56
CA TYR A 265 -17.03 -26.00 6.55
C TYR A 265 -16.68 -26.78 7.82
N LYS A 266 -15.41 -26.79 8.20
CA LYS A 266 -14.96 -27.52 9.40
C LYS A 266 -15.51 -26.90 10.69
N LEU A 267 -15.58 -25.56 10.77
CA LEU A 267 -16.08 -24.85 11.95
C LEU A 267 -17.58 -25.08 12.18
N PHE A 268 -18.38 -25.19 11.13
CA PHE A 268 -19.80 -25.54 11.20
C PHE A 268 -20.01 -27.01 11.60
N ASN A 269 -19.31 -27.95 10.96
CA ASN A 269 -19.51 -29.37 11.23
C ASN A 269 -19.03 -29.81 12.61
N ARG A 270 -17.99 -29.15 13.15
CA ARG A 270 -17.49 -29.39 14.51
C ARG A 270 -18.47 -28.93 15.60
N GLN A 271 -19.46 -28.09 15.25
CA GLN A 271 -20.53 -27.68 16.17
C GLN A 271 -21.63 -28.75 16.30
N ILE A 272 -21.80 -29.60 15.29
CA ILE A 272 -22.80 -30.67 15.25
C ILE A 272 -22.32 -31.90 16.03
N ARG A 273 -21.03 -32.26 15.94
CA ARG A 273 -20.42 -33.31 16.76
C ARG A 273 -20.03 -32.74 18.13
N LYS A 274 -20.93 -32.80 19.11
CA LYS A 274 -20.60 -32.58 20.53
C LYS A 274 -19.61 -33.68 20.98
N GLU A 275 -18.31 -33.42 20.86
CA GLU A 275 -17.28 -34.30 21.43
C GLU A 275 -17.37 -34.25 22.97
N SER A 276 -17.87 -35.33 23.55
CA SER A 276 -18.23 -35.48 24.96
C SER A 276 -17.08 -35.91 25.88
N PHE A 277 -15.83 -35.98 25.41
CA PHE A 277 -14.73 -36.57 26.19
C PHE A 277 -13.37 -35.86 25.97
N SER A 278 -13.26 -34.58 26.32
CA SER A 278 -11.97 -33.88 26.37
C SER A 278 -11.82 -33.11 27.67
N ALA A 279 -10.66 -33.25 28.32
CA ALA A 279 -10.28 -32.47 29.51
C ALA A 279 -10.59 -30.97 29.34
N GLU A 280 -11.09 -30.33 30.40
CA GLU A 280 -11.51 -28.92 30.47
C GLU A 280 -10.53 -27.98 29.72
N GLN A 281 -9.23 -28.15 29.98
CA GLN A 281 -8.16 -27.32 29.42
C GLN A 281 -8.03 -27.44 27.89
N ASN A 282 -8.26 -28.63 27.33
CA ASN A 282 -8.22 -28.86 25.88
C ASN A 282 -9.45 -28.23 25.20
N ARG A 283 -10.60 -28.25 25.88
CA ARG A 283 -11.84 -27.61 25.40
C ARG A 283 -11.69 -26.09 25.34
N GLU A 284 -11.15 -25.47 26.38
CA GLU A 284 -10.90 -24.02 26.39
C GLU A 284 -9.94 -23.58 25.28
N ARG A 285 -8.82 -24.31 25.09
CA ARG A 285 -7.86 -24.03 24.01
C ARG A 285 -8.50 -24.17 22.63
N ALA A 286 -9.31 -25.21 22.41
CA ALA A 286 -10.03 -25.39 21.15
C ALA A 286 -11.02 -24.24 20.88
N GLN A 287 -11.74 -23.77 21.90
CA GLN A 287 -12.64 -22.61 21.78
C GLN A 287 -11.88 -21.31 21.46
N GLN A 288 -10.72 -21.09 22.10
CA GLN A 288 -9.88 -19.93 21.79
C GLN A 288 -9.38 -19.96 20.35
N ASN A 289 -8.91 -21.11 19.87
CA ASN A 289 -8.50 -21.30 18.48
C ASN A 289 -9.67 -21.10 17.50
N LYS A 290 -10.87 -21.61 17.83
CA LYS A 290 -12.08 -21.38 17.04
C LYS A 290 -12.39 -19.88 16.92
N ARG A 291 -12.44 -19.15 18.04
CA ARG A 291 -12.70 -17.70 18.04
C ARG A 291 -11.67 -16.93 17.22
N ALA A 292 -10.39 -17.26 17.37
CA ALA A 292 -9.32 -16.62 16.62
C ALA A 292 -9.40 -16.91 15.11
N SER A 293 -9.82 -18.13 14.73
CA SER A 293 -9.99 -18.51 13.33
C SER A 293 -11.20 -17.82 12.69
N ILE A 294 -12.31 -17.67 13.42
CA ILE A 294 -13.48 -16.91 12.95
C ILE A 294 -13.13 -15.45 12.66
N ILE A 295 -12.28 -14.81 13.48
CA ILE A 295 -11.80 -13.45 13.21
C ILE A 295 -11.05 -13.40 11.87
N VAL A 296 -10.17 -14.37 11.62
CA VAL A 296 -9.40 -14.44 10.37
C VAL A 296 -10.31 -14.72 9.17
N VAL A 297 -11.37 -15.52 9.31
CA VAL A 297 -12.39 -15.69 8.24
C VAL A 297 -12.94 -14.33 7.80
N TRP A 298 -13.34 -13.48 8.74
CA TRP A 298 -13.89 -12.16 8.39
C TRP A 298 -12.86 -11.24 7.75
N ILE A 299 -11.62 -11.23 8.26
CA ILE A 299 -10.51 -10.50 7.65
C ILE A 299 -10.30 -10.96 6.20
N ALA A 300 -10.28 -12.28 5.97
CA ALA A 300 -10.11 -12.86 4.63
C ALA A 300 -11.26 -12.49 3.69
N ILE A 301 -12.52 -12.56 4.15
CA ILE A 301 -13.68 -12.18 3.33
C ILE A 301 -13.61 -10.70 2.95
N ILE A 302 -13.34 -9.82 3.91
CA ILE A 302 -13.24 -8.37 3.68
C ILE A 302 -12.12 -8.06 2.69
N PHE A 303 -10.98 -8.75 2.81
CA PHE A 303 -9.85 -8.62 1.90
C PHE A 303 -10.18 -9.11 0.48
N LEU A 304 -10.96 -10.18 0.33
CA LEU A 304 -11.32 -10.73 -0.99
C LEU A 304 -12.30 -9.86 -1.79
N ILE A 305 -13.09 -9.00 -1.12
CA ILE A 305 -14.10 -8.14 -1.76
C ILE A 305 -13.50 -7.22 -2.83
N PRO A 306 -12.45 -6.42 -2.57
CA PRO A 306 -11.81 -5.60 -3.61
C PRO A 306 -10.89 -6.41 -4.54
N GLU A 307 -10.26 -7.48 -4.04
CA GLU A 307 -9.25 -8.24 -4.79
C GLU A 307 -9.84 -9.05 -5.95
N ILE A 308 -10.97 -9.73 -5.75
CA ILE A 308 -11.58 -10.56 -6.80
C ILE A 308 -12.03 -9.72 -8.01
N PRO A 309 -12.80 -8.62 -7.85
CA PRO A 309 -13.19 -7.78 -8.98
C PRO A 309 -11.98 -7.18 -9.70
N TYR A 310 -10.96 -6.75 -8.97
CA TYR A 310 -9.76 -6.18 -9.57
C TYR A 310 -8.93 -7.24 -10.31
N GLY A 311 -8.85 -8.47 -9.81
CA GLY A 311 -8.21 -9.57 -10.52
C GLY A 311 -8.93 -9.93 -11.83
N ILE A 312 -10.26 -9.92 -11.84
CA ILE A 312 -11.06 -10.10 -13.07
C ILE A 312 -10.80 -8.96 -14.05
N PHE A 313 -10.78 -7.72 -13.56
CA PHE A 313 -10.47 -6.55 -14.36
C PHE A 313 -9.07 -6.62 -14.98
N LEU A 314 -8.05 -6.97 -14.19
CA LEU A 314 -6.67 -7.09 -14.66
C LEU A 314 -6.54 -8.21 -15.70
N LEU A 315 -7.21 -9.36 -15.48
CA LEU A 315 -7.27 -10.45 -16.46
C LEU A 315 -7.85 -9.96 -17.79
N ALA A 316 -8.95 -9.20 -17.76
CA ALA A 316 -9.55 -8.63 -18.96
C ALA A 316 -8.59 -7.67 -19.69
N THR A 317 -7.86 -6.83 -18.94
CA THR A 317 -6.86 -5.91 -19.51
C THR A 317 -5.69 -6.65 -20.16
N VAL A 318 -5.20 -7.72 -19.54
CA VAL A 318 -4.12 -8.55 -20.12
C VAL A 318 -4.60 -9.28 -21.38
N ILE A 319 -5.81 -9.85 -21.36
CA ILE A 319 -6.41 -10.47 -22.55
C ILE A 319 -6.58 -9.45 -23.67
N LYS A 320 -7.04 -8.22 -23.36
CA LYS A 320 -7.15 -7.12 -24.33
C LYS A 320 -5.82 -6.87 -25.05
N LYS A 321 -4.72 -6.73 -24.29
CA LYS A 321 -3.40 -6.42 -24.87
C LYS A 321 -2.94 -7.49 -25.88
N HIS A 322 -3.25 -8.76 -25.62
CA HIS A 322 -2.87 -9.86 -26.51
C HIS A 322 -3.92 -10.22 -27.58
N GLY A 323 -5.19 -9.88 -27.36
CA GLY A 323 -6.30 -10.23 -28.23
C GLY A 323 -6.69 -9.17 -29.26
N GLY A 324 -6.18 -7.93 -29.14
CA GLY A 324 -6.48 -6.84 -30.08
C GLY A 324 -7.93 -6.33 -30.04
N ILE A 325 -8.63 -6.53 -28.92
CA ILE A 325 -10.04 -6.17 -28.74
C ILE A 325 -10.15 -4.93 -27.83
N ASP A 326 -10.67 -3.82 -28.34
CA ASP A 326 -10.90 -2.61 -27.54
C ASP A 326 -12.20 -2.70 -26.70
N LEU A 327 -12.07 -3.12 -25.45
CA LEU A 327 -13.21 -3.26 -24.51
C LEU A 327 -13.44 -2.07 -23.57
N LEU A 328 -12.41 -1.26 -23.27
CA LEU A 328 -12.49 -0.15 -22.30
C LEU A 328 -11.66 1.06 -22.74
N THR A 329 -12.24 2.26 -22.58
CA THR A 329 -11.57 3.54 -22.79
C THR A 329 -10.55 3.84 -21.67
N LEU A 330 -9.55 4.67 -21.95
CA LEU A 330 -8.55 5.10 -20.94
C LEU A 330 -9.20 5.66 -19.67
N ARG A 331 -10.26 6.45 -19.83
CA ARG A 331 -11.05 7.02 -18.73
C ARG A 331 -11.67 5.93 -17.85
N ALA A 332 -12.25 4.89 -18.45
CA ALA A 332 -12.84 3.76 -17.72
C ALA A 332 -11.76 2.97 -16.97
N ASN A 333 -10.61 2.73 -17.60
CA ASN A 333 -9.46 2.08 -16.96
C ASN A 333 -9.02 2.85 -15.70
N ARG A 334 -8.79 4.16 -15.84
CA ARG A 334 -8.39 5.02 -14.71
C ARG A 334 -9.44 5.04 -13.60
N LEU A 335 -10.72 5.13 -13.93
CA LEU A 335 -11.80 5.06 -12.95
C LEU A 335 -11.80 3.73 -12.20
N SER A 336 -11.66 2.59 -12.89
CA SER A 336 -11.57 1.27 -12.25
C SER A 336 -10.40 1.17 -11.27
N HIS A 337 -9.24 1.72 -11.62
CA HIS A 337 -8.09 1.80 -10.70
C HIS A 337 -8.39 2.63 -9.46
N VAL A 338 -9.00 3.82 -9.62
CA VAL A 338 -9.37 4.68 -8.49
C VAL A 338 -10.36 3.99 -7.55
N VAL A 339 -11.40 3.37 -8.10
CA VAL A 339 -12.41 2.64 -7.32
C VAL A 339 -11.79 1.47 -6.56
N TYR A 340 -10.91 0.70 -7.21
CA TYR A 340 -10.19 -0.39 -6.56
C TYR A 340 -9.31 0.11 -5.41
N GLU A 341 -8.53 1.16 -5.64
CA GLU A 341 -7.62 1.75 -4.65
C GLU A 341 -8.40 2.21 -3.40
N ILE A 342 -9.56 2.87 -3.59
CA ILE A 342 -10.46 3.22 -2.49
C ILE A 342 -10.97 1.98 -1.75
N ALA A 343 -11.52 1.01 -2.48
CA ALA A 343 -12.12 -0.19 -1.89
C ALA A 343 -11.08 -1.00 -1.09
N LEU A 344 -9.84 -1.03 -1.58
CA LEU A 344 -8.70 -1.64 -0.93
C LEU A 344 -8.39 -0.95 0.41
N LEU A 345 -8.27 0.38 0.45
CA LEU A 345 -8.03 1.11 1.71
C LEU A 345 -9.17 0.92 2.72
N ILE A 346 -10.41 0.90 2.26
CA ILE A 346 -11.57 0.62 3.12
C ILE A 346 -11.45 -0.80 3.72
N SER A 347 -11.03 -1.79 2.92
CA SER A 347 -10.81 -3.16 3.40
C SER A 347 -9.71 -3.23 4.47
N PHE A 348 -8.63 -2.46 4.32
CA PHE A 348 -7.56 -2.36 5.30
C PHE A 348 -8.05 -1.73 6.60
N HIS A 349 -8.80 -0.63 6.51
CA HIS A 349 -9.36 0.03 7.69
C HIS A 349 -10.39 -0.86 8.41
N ALA A 350 -11.17 -1.65 7.67
CA ALA A 350 -12.17 -2.54 8.25
C ALA A 350 -11.56 -3.58 9.20
N ASN A 351 -10.29 -3.95 9.03
CA ASN A 351 -9.58 -4.84 9.97
C ASN A 351 -9.61 -4.30 11.42
N PHE A 352 -9.46 -2.99 11.61
CA PHE A 352 -9.56 -2.35 12.93
C PHE A 352 -10.92 -2.62 13.58
N TRP A 353 -12.00 -2.43 12.84
CA TRP A 353 -13.36 -2.66 13.32
C TRP A 353 -13.63 -4.13 13.62
N VAL A 354 -13.11 -5.05 12.81
CA VAL A 354 -13.17 -6.48 13.10
C VAL A 354 -12.56 -6.80 14.46
N TYR A 355 -11.39 -6.23 14.79
CA TYR A 355 -10.79 -6.45 16.11
C TYR A 355 -11.60 -5.83 17.24
N ILE A 356 -12.11 -4.60 17.06
CA ILE A 356 -12.94 -3.94 18.07
C ILE A 356 -14.20 -4.76 18.36
N ILE A 357 -14.90 -5.23 17.33
CA ILE A 357 -16.17 -5.94 17.49
C ILE A 357 -15.91 -7.36 18.02
N MET A 358 -15.00 -8.10 17.38
CA MET A 358 -14.90 -9.56 17.53
C MET A 358 -13.77 -10.02 18.47
N ASN A 359 -12.72 -9.23 18.65
CA ASN A 359 -11.55 -9.63 19.45
C ASN A 359 -11.61 -9.08 20.88
N ARG A 360 -12.16 -9.89 21.80
CA ARG A 360 -12.23 -9.52 23.24
C ARG A 360 -10.86 -9.21 23.85
N ARG A 361 -9.82 -9.99 23.52
CA ARG A 361 -8.47 -9.78 24.09
C ARG A 361 -7.89 -8.45 23.63
N PHE A 362 -8.05 -8.14 22.35
CA PHE A 362 -7.67 -6.85 21.78
C PHE A 362 -8.31 -5.68 22.53
N ARG A 363 -9.64 -5.72 22.75
CA ARG A 363 -10.35 -4.67 23.48
C ARG A 363 -9.88 -4.49 24.92
N VAL A 364 -9.62 -5.59 25.64
CA VAL A 364 -9.13 -5.52 27.03
C VAL A 364 -7.77 -4.85 27.08
N GLU A 365 -6.88 -5.23 26.17
CA GLU A 365 -5.53 -4.66 26.08
C GLU A 365 -5.55 -3.20 25.66
N LEU A 366 -6.37 -2.85 24.67
CA LEU A 366 -6.58 -1.46 24.25
C LEU A 366 -7.05 -0.58 25.42
N LYS A 367 -8.06 -1.04 26.19
CA LYS A 367 -8.53 -0.32 27.38
C LYS A 367 -7.44 -0.17 28.43
N SER A 368 -6.62 -1.19 28.66
CA SER A 368 -5.50 -1.10 29.58
C SER A 368 -4.45 -0.10 29.09
N MET A 369 -4.14 -0.03 27.80
CA MET A 369 -3.21 0.96 27.26
C MET A 369 -3.68 2.39 27.50
N PHE A 370 -4.97 2.68 27.26
CA PHE A 370 -5.53 3.99 27.54
C PHE A 370 -5.47 4.34 29.04
N ARG A 371 -5.81 3.38 29.91
CA ARG A 371 -5.73 3.58 31.37
C ARG A 371 -4.29 3.85 31.83
N ASP A 372 -3.34 3.05 31.37
CA ASP A 372 -1.92 3.18 31.74
C ASP A 372 -1.35 4.51 31.20
N GLY A 373 -1.78 4.95 30.00
CA GLY A 373 -1.44 6.25 29.42
C GLY A 373 -1.99 7.43 30.23
N ILE A 374 -3.27 7.37 30.63
CA ILE A 374 -3.90 8.39 31.49
C ILE A 374 -3.18 8.49 32.83
N ILE A 375 -2.87 7.35 33.48
CA ILE A 375 -2.16 7.32 34.76
C ILE A 375 -0.77 7.97 34.62
N LYS A 376 -0.03 7.69 33.55
CA LYS A 376 1.28 8.32 33.28
C LYS A 376 1.17 9.83 33.07
N LEU A 377 0.16 10.30 32.34
CA LEU A 377 -0.09 11.72 32.12
C LEU A 377 -0.46 12.45 33.43
N LEU A 378 -1.29 11.84 34.26
CA LEU A 378 -1.66 12.38 35.57
C LEU A 378 -0.47 12.38 36.55
N SER A 379 0.34 11.32 36.57
CA SER A 379 1.55 11.26 37.39
C SER A 379 2.59 12.31 36.99
N LYS A 380 2.75 12.59 35.69
CA LYS A 380 3.66 13.62 35.17
C LYS A 380 3.18 15.05 35.46
N ARG A 381 1.87 15.25 35.67
CA ARG A 381 1.28 16.55 36.07
C ARG A 381 1.46 16.85 37.57
N ASN A 382 1.56 15.81 38.40
CA ASN A 382 1.74 15.95 39.85
C ASN A 382 3.21 16.10 40.28
N THR A 383 4.19 15.91 39.39
CA THR A 383 5.60 16.25 39.62
C THR A 383 5.87 17.71 39.28
N VAL A 384 5.41 18.63 40.15
CA VAL A 384 6.00 19.98 40.26
C VAL A 384 7.32 19.83 41.03
N PRO A 385 8.42 20.51 40.68
CA PRO A 385 9.64 20.43 41.48
C PRO A 385 9.36 21.06 42.83
N SER A 386 9.39 20.26 43.91
CA SER A 386 9.48 20.81 45.26
C SER A 386 10.84 21.49 45.38
N THR A 387 10.85 22.81 45.22
CA THR A 387 11.97 23.66 45.64
C THR A 387 12.18 23.36 47.12
N THR A 388 13.19 22.55 47.42
CA THR A 388 13.58 22.24 48.78
C THR A 388 14.29 23.48 49.29
N VAL A 389 13.55 24.40 49.91
CA VAL A 389 14.14 25.45 50.74
C VAL A 389 14.71 24.73 51.95
N SER A 390 16.00 24.39 51.89
CA SER A 390 16.77 24.00 53.05
C SER A 390 16.87 25.19 53.99
N MET A 391 16.02 25.24 55.00
CA MET A 391 16.28 26.05 56.19
C MET A 391 17.44 25.41 56.95
N GLU A 392 18.63 25.97 56.78
CA GLU A 392 19.69 25.87 57.78
C GLU A 392 19.15 26.48 59.08
N MET A 393 18.99 25.64 60.11
CA MET A 393 18.92 26.13 61.48
C MET A 393 19.85 25.30 62.35
N ASN A 394 21.00 25.90 62.64
CA ASN A 394 21.98 25.51 63.63
C ASN A 394 21.31 25.08 64.95
N ARG A 395 21.63 23.86 65.42
CA ARG A 395 21.82 23.63 66.84
C ARG A 395 22.74 22.44 67.11
N SER A 396 24.02 22.75 67.19
CA SER A 396 24.99 22.03 68.01
C SER A 396 24.58 22.10 69.48
N GLN A 397 24.27 20.96 70.11
CA GLN A 397 24.46 20.76 71.55
C GLN A 397 24.50 19.27 71.93
N SER A 398 25.67 18.85 72.42
CA SER A 398 25.93 17.93 73.55
C SER A 398 25.13 16.61 73.64
N GLN A 399 25.77 15.45 73.44
CA GLN A 399 26.37 14.60 74.49
C GLN A 399 25.36 13.82 75.36
N SER A 400 25.69 12.53 75.61
CA SER A 400 25.00 11.53 76.44
C SER A 400 23.67 11.04 75.86
N THR A 401 23.38 9.76 75.63
CA THR A 401 23.74 8.52 76.33
C THR A 401 23.37 7.35 75.41
N LYS A 402 24.30 6.42 75.12
CA LYS A 402 24.00 5.03 74.73
C LYS A 402 24.89 4.18 75.63
N GLY A 403 24.39 3.38 76.57
CA GLY A 403 23.25 2.46 76.41
C GLY A 403 23.78 1.18 75.77
N THR A 404 24.53 0.42 76.57
CA THR A 404 24.95 -0.96 76.36
C THR A 404 23.76 -1.87 76.13
N ASP A 405 23.83 -2.74 75.12
CA ASP A 405 23.70 -4.21 75.25
C ASP A 405 23.71 -4.86 73.85
N VAL A 406 24.81 -5.52 73.49
CA VAL A 406 25.10 -6.97 73.55
C VAL A 406 24.85 -7.63 72.18
N ASN A 407 25.98 -8.07 71.62
CA ASN A 407 26.14 -8.85 70.41
C ASN A 407 26.09 -10.35 70.75
N GLU A 408 25.47 -11.11 69.84
CA GLU A 408 25.96 -12.38 69.27
C GLU A 408 26.13 -13.71 70.05
N HIS A 409 25.89 -14.76 69.24
CA HIS A 409 26.34 -16.16 69.28
C HIS A 409 25.45 -17.19 70.00
N SER A 410 24.79 -18.11 69.31
CA SER A 410 25.31 -19.29 68.57
C SER A 410 25.97 -20.33 69.48
N THR A 411 25.31 -21.47 69.74
CA THR A 411 25.89 -22.84 69.62
C THR A 411 24.90 -23.95 70.00
N LEU A 412 24.84 -24.99 69.14
CA LEU A 412 24.81 -26.43 69.42
C LEU A 412 23.90 -26.96 70.56
N VAL A 413 22.84 -27.69 70.20
CA VAL A 413 22.70 -29.18 70.21
C VAL A 413 21.33 -29.54 69.63
#